data_AF-A0AAJ0ETT2-F1
#
_entry.id   AF-A0AAJ0ETT2-F1
#
_cell.length_a   1.000
_cell.length_b   1.000
_cell.length_c   1.000
_cell.angle_alpha   90.00
_cell.angle_beta   90.00
_cell.angle_gamma   90.00
#
_symmetry.space_group_name_H-M   'P 1'
#
loop_
_entity.id
_entity.type
_entity.pdbx_description
1 polymer ?
#
loop_
_entity_poly.entity_id
_entity_poly.type
_entity_poly.pdbx_seq_one_letter_code
_entity_poly.pdbx_strand_id
1 'polypeptide(L)'
;MEWTFLEDKQQLDGASTAKLRDHFREWVKQSAPPRNSSETRPREPNPPGLESSFDNTMSDEYFVQVDDTSLRSIVYKELPPAEANLDIRGHINLVSAEWEPARLEDYHGDRVIEDHFSFPELEGCTEENVGWMRLAGSEVGLSTFERIPHLWYIVYERPPDILYRV
;
A
#
# COMPACT_ATOMS: atom_id res chain seq x y z
N MET A 1 -4.49 3.94 -15.94
CA MET A 1 -4.71 3.16 -14.71
C MET A 1 -6.18 2.84 -14.63
N GLU A 2 -6.53 1.57 -14.48
CA GLU A 2 -7.90 1.10 -14.31
C GLU A 2 -8.02 0.54 -12.88
N TRP A 3 -9.07 0.91 -12.16
CA TRP A 3 -9.28 0.49 -10.77
C TRP A 3 -10.26 -0.67 -10.71
N THR A 4 -9.90 -1.73 -9.98
CA THR A 4 -10.84 -2.79 -9.62
C THR A 4 -11.28 -2.56 -8.17
N PHE A 5 -12.58 -2.41 -7.95
CA PHE A 5 -13.16 -2.24 -6.62
C PHE A 5 -13.66 -3.59 -6.10
N LEU A 6 -13.22 -3.97 -4.91
CA LEU A 6 -13.66 -5.17 -4.22
C LEU A 6 -14.46 -4.75 -2.97
N GLU A 7 -15.75 -5.06 -2.96
CA GLU A 7 -16.64 -4.76 -1.84
C GLU A 7 -17.27 -6.06 -1.31
N ASP A 8 -16.78 -6.56 -0.19
CA ASP A 8 -17.43 -7.63 0.59
C ASP A 8 -17.48 -7.22 2.07
N LYS A 9 -18.60 -6.62 2.48
CA LYS A 9 -18.80 -6.14 3.85
C LYS A 9 -18.76 -7.25 4.89
N GLN A 10 -19.08 -8.49 4.55
CA GLN A 10 -19.08 -9.57 5.55
C GLN A 10 -17.66 -10.02 5.88
N GLN A 11 -16.75 -9.95 4.91
CA GLN A 11 -15.37 -10.44 5.05
C GLN A 11 -14.37 -9.33 5.35
N LEU A 12 -14.60 -8.11 4.84
CA LEU A 12 -13.63 -7.02 4.87
C LEU A 12 -13.89 -5.98 5.97
N ASP A 13 -15.10 -5.90 6.51
CA ASP A 13 -15.42 -4.88 7.53
C ASP A 13 -14.69 -5.17 8.85
N GLY A 14 -13.88 -4.21 9.29
CA GLY A 14 -13.01 -4.35 10.46
C GLY A 14 -11.91 -5.42 10.35
N ALA A 15 -11.61 -5.92 9.14
CA ALA A 15 -10.52 -6.86 8.94
C ALA A 15 -9.15 -6.20 9.19
N SER A 16 -8.22 -6.93 9.82
CA SER A 16 -6.84 -6.47 9.96
C SER A 16 -6.11 -6.48 8.62
N THR A 17 -5.05 -5.68 8.50
CA THR A 17 -4.25 -5.64 7.27
C THR A 17 -3.70 -7.01 6.88
N ALA A 18 -3.37 -7.87 7.85
CA ALA A 18 -2.96 -9.25 7.59
C ALA A 18 -4.02 -10.07 6.83
N LYS A 19 -5.29 -10.01 7.27
CA LYS A 19 -6.40 -10.69 6.58
C LYS A 19 -6.64 -10.13 5.18
N LEU A 20 -6.52 -8.81 5.04
CA LEU A 20 -6.68 -8.13 3.75
C LEU A 20 -5.58 -8.55 2.76
N ARG A 21 -4.33 -8.71 3.23
CA ARG A 21 -3.23 -9.24 2.42
C ARG A 21 -3.54 -10.63 1.90
N ASP A 22 -4.00 -11.54 2.76
CA ASP A 22 -4.33 -12.91 2.37
C ASP A 22 -5.43 -12.94 1.30
N HIS A 23 -6.53 -12.20 1.53
CA HIS A 23 -7.62 -12.08 0.57
C HIS A 23 -7.15 -11.50 -0.76
N PHE A 24 -6.33 -10.44 -0.72
CA PHE A 24 -5.79 -9.82 -1.92
C PHE A 24 -4.88 -10.78 -2.72
N ARG A 25 -3.97 -11.50 -2.05
CA ARG A 25 -3.12 -12.51 -2.70
C ARG A 25 -3.94 -13.62 -3.34
N GLU A 26 -5.02 -14.06 -2.70
CA GLU A 26 -5.96 -15.03 -3.30
C GLU A 26 -6.65 -14.46 -4.54
N TRP A 27 -7.11 -13.21 -4.47
CA TRP A 27 -7.72 -12.53 -5.61
C TRP A 27 -6.76 -12.36 -6.79
N VAL A 28 -5.50 -11.96 -6.54
CA VAL A 28 -4.46 -11.86 -7.58
C VAL A 28 -4.22 -13.22 -8.23
N LYS A 29 -4.11 -14.30 -7.44
CA LYS A 29 -3.94 -15.68 -7.96
C LYS A 29 -5.10 -16.12 -8.86
N GLN A 30 -6.33 -15.71 -8.54
CA GLN A 30 -7.53 -16.03 -9.33
C GLN A 30 -7.68 -15.17 -10.58
N SER A 31 -7.24 -13.91 -10.51
CA SER A 31 -7.39 -12.91 -11.58
C SER A 31 -6.23 -12.93 -12.58
N ALA A 32 -5.08 -13.51 -12.21
CA ALA A 32 -3.94 -13.65 -13.09
C ALA A 32 -4.32 -14.47 -14.34
N PRO A 33 -4.05 -13.97 -15.56
CA PRO A 33 -4.23 -14.78 -16.76
C PRO A 33 -3.34 -16.04 -16.64
N PRO A 34 -3.78 -17.19 -17.16
CA PRO A 34 -2.96 -18.40 -17.12
C PRO A 34 -1.60 -18.08 -17.73
N ARG A 35 -0.51 -18.26 -16.95
CA ARG A 35 0.91 -18.01 -17.31
C ARG A 35 1.39 -18.72 -18.58
N ASN A 36 0.51 -19.42 -19.30
CA ASN A 36 0.76 -20.20 -20.49
C ASN A 36 0.19 -19.57 -21.78
N SER A 37 -0.53 -18.45 -21.71
CA SER A 37 -0.80 -17.65 -22.92
C SER A 37 0.34 -16.65 -23.09
N SER A 38 1.42 -17.10 -23.69
CA SER A 38 2.37 -16.26 -24.42
C SER A 38 1.69 -15.62 -25.63
N GLU A 39 0.63 -14.86 -25.41
CA GLU A 39 0.15 -13.86 -26.36
C GLU A 39 0.84 -12.56 -25.98
N THR A 40 2.10 -12.49 -26.37
CA THR A 40 2.82 -11.24 -26.54
C THR A 40 1.95 -10.37 -27.44
N ARG A 41 1.21 -9.43 -26.84
CA ARG A 41 0.58 -8.34 -27.57
C ARG A 41 1.66 -7.79 -28.53
N PRO A 42 1.42 -7.64 -29.84
CA PRO A 42 2.46 -7.17 -30.75
C PRO A 42 2.93 -5.79 -30.28
N ARG A 43 4.06 -5.75 -29.57
CA ARG A 43 4.69 -4.51 -29.14
C ARG A 43 5.54 -4.03 -30.30
N GLU A 44 5.29 -2.81 -30.75
CA GLU A 44 6.30 -2.10 -31.54
C GLU A 44 7.61 -2.09 -30.72
N PRO A 45 8.75 -2.41 -31.33
CA PRO A 45 10.01 -2.47 -30.61
C PRO A 45 10.30 -1.10 -29.99
N ASN A 46 10.44 -1.06 -28.66
CA ASN A 46 10.90 0.13 -27.95
C ASN A 46 12.23 0.60 -28.56
N PRO A 47 12.43 1.91 -28.73
CA PRO A 47 13.71 2.43 -29.18
C PRO A 47 14.84 1.98 -28.23
N PRO A 48 16.03 1.65 -28.76
CA PRO A 48 17.13 1.15 -27.95
C PRO A 48 17.55 2.20 -26.90
N GLY A 49 17.55 1.80 -25.63
CA GLY A 49 17.92 2.66 -24.48
C GLY A 49 16.85 2.78 -23.40
N LEU A 50 15.62 2.29 -23.63
CA LEU A 50 14.58 2.17 -22.60
C LEU A 50 14.25 0.68 -22.39
N GLU A 51 14.97 0.02 -21.49
CA GLU A 51 14.50 -1.23 -20.89
C GLU A 51 13.33 -0.86 -19.96
N SER A 52 12.14 -0.75 -20.56
CA SER A 52 10.89 -0.54 -19.84
C SER A 52 10.60 -1.81 -19.02
N SER A 53 11.15 -1.85 -17.81
CA SER A 53 10.83 -2.84 -16.76
C SER A 53 9.47 -2.56 -16.11
N PHE A 54 8.63 -1.74 -16.75
CA PHE A 54 7.25 -1.50 -16.35
C PHE A 54 6.38 -2.70 -16.78
N ASP A 55 6.75 -3.88 -16.29
CA ASP A 55 5.77 -4.94 -16.10
C ASP A 55 4.83 -4.48 -14.98
N ASN A 56 3.57 -4.91 -15.05
CA ASN A 56 2.45 -4.62 -14.14
C ASN A 56 2.70 -4.93 -12.64
N THR A 57 3.93 -5.12 -12.19
CA THR A 57 4.40 -5.41 -10.83
C THR A 57 3.66 -4.66 -9.71
N MET A 58 3.33 -3.38 -9.92
CA MET A 58 2.68 -2.56 -8.90
C MET A 58 1.23 -3.00 -8.58
N SER A 59 0.48 -3.56 -9.55
CA SER A 59 -0.91 -4.01 -9.32
C SER A 59 -1.00 -5.27 -8.47
N ASP A 60 0.08 -6.03 -8.37
CA ASP A 60 0.11 -7.32 -7.69
C ASP A 60 0.80 -7.22 -6.32
N GLU A 61 1.58 -6.15 -6.10
CA GLU A 61 2.37 -5.94 -4.88
C GLU A 61 1.69 -5.04 -3.83
N TYR A 62 0.77 -4.16 -4.24
CA TYR A 62 0.09 -3.24 -3.33
C TYR A 62 -1.40 -3.11 -3.63
N PHE A 63 -2.17 -2.79 -2.59
CA PHE A 63 -3.57 -2.44 -2.73
C PHE A 63 -3.95 -1.24 -1.87
N VAL A 64 -5.03 -0.57 -2.27
CA VAL A 64 -5.62 0.54 -1.53
C VAL A 64 -6.77 0.02 -0.68
N GLN A 65 -6.68 0.23 0.63
CA GLN A 65 -7.77 0.01 1.56
C GLN A 65 -8.44 1.36 1.89
N VAL A 66 -9.76 1.37 1.84
CA VAL A 66 -10.61 2.50 2.27
C VAL A 66 -11.54 1.99 3.37
N ASP A 67 -11.28 2.38 4.62
CA ASP A 67 -12.10 2.01 5.78
C ASP A 67 -13.02 3.14 6.25
N ASP A 68 -13.81 2.91 7.31
CA ASP A 68 -14.68 3.93 7.91
C ASP A 68 -13.89 5.18 8.35
N THR A 69 -12.64 5.02 8.81
CA THR A 69 -11.77 6.15 9.21
C THR A 69 -11.36 6.97 8.00
N SER A 70 -10.96 6.34 6.90
CA SER A 70 -10.66 6.97 5.62
C SER A 70 -11.86 7.76 5.11
N LEU A 71 -13.05 7.15 5.07
CA LEU A 71 -14.27 7.80 4.61
C LEU A 71 -14.65 9.00 5.50
N ARG A 72 -14.60 8.82 6.83
CA ARG A 72 -14.92 9.90 7.78
C ARG A 72 -13.95 11.07 7.69
N SER A 73 -12.68 10.81 7.36
CA SER A 73 -11.65 11.84 7.27
C SER A 73 -11.93 12.88 6.17
N ILE A 74 -12.74 12.52 5.16
CA ILE A 74 -13.20 13.41 4.09
C ILE A 74 -14.49 14.13 4.51
N VAL A 75 -15.43 13.40 5.12
CA VAL A 75 -16.82 13.87 5.32
C VAL A 75 -16.97 14.81 6.53
N TYR A 76 -16.19 14.64 7.61
CA TYR A 76 -16.50 15.27 8.91
C TYR A 76 -15.57 16.40 9.37
N LYS A 77 -14.62 16.88 8.56
CA LYS A 77 -13.86 18.10 8.91
C LYS A 77 -14.65 19.35 8.49
N GLU A 78 -15.47 19.86 9.39
CA GLU A 78 -16.09 21.18 9.33
C GLU A 78 -15.02 22.28 9.41
N LEU A 79 -14.36 22.58 8.28
CA LEU A 79 -13.62 23.83 8.08
C LEU A 79 -14.39 24.70 7.08
N PRO A 80 -14.47 26.03 7.29
CA PRO A 80 -15.14 26.95 6.38
C PRO A 80 -14.61 26.82 4.94
N PRO A 81 -15.45 27.02 3.90
CA PRO A 81 -15.12 26.78 2.49
C PRO A 81 -13.87 27.53 1.97
N ALA A 82 -13.46 28.61 2.62
CA ALA A 82 -12.34 29.45 2.20
C ALA A 82 -10.95 28.92 2.60
N GLU A 83 -10.87 28.00 3.57
CA GLU A 83 -9.61 27.44 4.10
C GLU A 83 -9.45 25.94 3.83
N ALA A 84 -10.44 25.35 3.14
CA ALA A 84 -10.50 23.94 2.82
C ALA A 84 -9.57 23.61 1.66
N ASN A 85 -8.27 23.43 1.92
CA ASN A 85 -7.41 22.81 0.92
C ASN A 85 -7.84 21.33 0.77
N LEU A 86 -8.65 21.06 -0.26
CA LEU A 86 -9.23 19.74 -0.55
C LEU A 86 -8.14 18.70 -0.83
N ASP A 87 -6.96 19.13 -1.29
CA ASP A 87 -5.79 18.28 -1.49
C ASP A 87 -5.32 17.63 -0.17
N ILE A 88 -5.58 18.28 0.96
CA ILE A 88 -5.18 17.82 2.31
C ILE A 88 -6.33 17.08 3.02
N ARG A 89 -7.50 16.94 2.36
CA ARG A 89 -8.67 16.28 2.96
C ARG A 89 -8.71 14.81 2.55
N GLY A 90 -8.78 13.96 3.57
CA GLY A 90 -8.88 12.52 3.36
C GLY A 90 -7.54 11.81 3.38
N HIS A 91 -7.58 10.56 3.82
CA HIS A 91 -6.48 9.63 3.61
C HIS A 91 -7.04 8.29 3.17
N ILE A 92 -6.21 7.54 2.45
CA ILE A 92 -6.41 6.12 2.20
C ILE A 92 -5.29 5.35 2.90
N ASN A 93 -5.47 4.04 3.07
CA ASN A 93 -4.40 3.17 3.52
C ASN A 93 -3.79 2.48 2.29
N LEU A 94 -2.50 2.69 2.04
CA LEU A 94 -1.74 1.91 1.05
C LEU A 94 -1.08 0.73 1.74
N VAL A 95 -1.37 -0.48 1.28
CA VAL A 95 -0.93 -1.72 1.92
C VAL A 95 -0.02 -2.50 0.97
N SER A 96 1.13 -2.95 1.47
CA SER A 96 1.99 -3.91 0.78
C SER A 96 1.44 -5.32 0.98
N ALA A 97 1.16 -6.01 -0.13
CA ALA A 97 0.58 -7.35 -0.15
C ALA A 97 1.58 -8.41 0.37
N GLU A 98 2.85 -8.29 0.01
CA GLU A 98 3.89 -9.29 0.33
C GLU A 98 4.63 -8.99 1.64
N TRP A 99 4.27 -7.92 2.35
CA TRP A 99 4.90 -7.61 3.63
C TRP A 99 4.55 -8.65 4.71
N GLU A 100 5.57 -9.09 5.43
CA GLU A 100 5.47 -9.93 6.62
C GLU A 100 6.35 -9.32 7.73
N PRO A 101 5.93 -9.39 9.02
CA PRO A 101 6.78 -8.98 10.13
C PRO A 101 8.07 -9.81 10.15
N ALA A 102 9.20 -9.17 10.45
CA ALA A 102 10.44 -9.89 10.69
C ALA A 102 10.29 -10.76 11.94
N ARG A 103 10.50 -12.08 11.82
CA ARG A 103 10.49 -12.93 13.01
C ARG A 103 11.77 -12.68 13.79
N LEU A 104 11.66 -12.54 15.12
CA LEU A 104 12.83 -12.45 15.99
C LEU A 104 13.82 -13.62 15.77
N GLU A 105 13.30 -14.78 15.39
CA GLU A 105 14.06 -16.01 15.11
C GLU A 105 14.95 -15.90 13.86
N ASP A 106 14.63 -14.99 12.93
CA ASP A 106 15.40 -14.77 11.69
C ASP A 106 16.64 -13.90 11.93
N TYR A 107 16.73 -13.24 13.10
CA TYR A 107 17.92 -12.51 13.53
C TYR A 107 19.00 -13.47 14.06
N HIS A 108 19.72 -14.13 13.15
CA HIS A 108 20.92 -14.89 13.48
C HIS A 108 22.13 -13.97 13.77
N GLY A 109 22.18 -13.36 14.95
CA GLY A 109 23.37 -12.63 15.39
C GLY A 109 23.35 -12.33 16.89
N ASP A 110 24.45 -12.65 17.58
CA ASP A 110 24.70 -12.43 19.03
C ASP A 110 24.76 -10.94 19.45
N ARG A 111 23.98 -10.07 18.81
CA ARG A 111 23.87 -8.65 19.15
C ARG A 111 22.41 -8.25 19.11
N VAL A 112 21.65 -8.76 20.07
CA VAL A 112 20.39 -8.17 20.45
C VAL A 112 20.73 -6.80 21.06
N ILE A 113 20.64 -5.73 20.25
CA ILE A 113 20.51 -4.38 20.79
C ILE A 113 19.10 -4.34 21.36
N GLU A 114 18.96 -4.87 22.57
CA GLU A 114 17.70 -5.24 23.22
C GLU A 114 16.84 -4.04 23.62
N ASP A 115 17.27 -2.81 23.26
CA ASP A 115 16.79 -1.62 23.94
C ASP A 115 16.36 -0.45 23.06
N HIS A 116 16.45 -0.48 21.72
CA HIS A 116 16.16 0.73 20.93
C HIS A 116 15.25 0.43 19.73
N PHE A 117 14.07 1.07 19.73
CA PHE A 117 13.06 1.14 18.67
C PHE A 117 11.97 0.04 18.64
N SER A 118 11.44 -0.36 19.80
CA SER A 118 10.09 -0.95 19.83
C SER A 118 9.06 0.18 19.73
N PHE A 119 8.26 0.18 18.67
CA PHE A 119 7.14 1.12 18.50
C PHE A 119 5.90 0.60 19.22
N PRO A 120 4.92 1.48 19.54
CA PRO A 120 3.63 1.05 20.02
C PRO A 120 3.04 -0.04 19.11
N GLU A 121 2.45 -1.05 19.73
CA GLU A 121 1.86 -2.18 19.02
C GLU A 121 0.73 -1.69 18.10
N LEU A 122 0.82 -2.07 16.82
CA LEU A 122 -0.19 -1.82 15.82
C LEU A 122 -0.50 -3.13 15.11
N GLU A 123 -1.73 -3.62 15.28
CA GLU A 123 -2.17 -4.93 14.77
C GLU A 123 -1.23 -6.10 15.13
N GLY A 124 -0.67 -6.09 16.34
CA GLY A 124 0.29 -7.11 16.79
C GLY A 124 1.73 -6.91 16.30
N CYS A 125 2.03 -5.80 15.62
CA CYS A 125 3.38 -5.47 15.16
C CYS A 125 3.97 -4.26 15.91
N THR A 126 5.18 -4.43 16.43
CA THR A 126 5.96 -3.41 17.16
C THR A 126 7.13 -2.85 16.35
N GLU A 127 7.27 -3.26 15.08
CA GLU A 127 8.26 -2.71 14.15
C GLU A 127 7.87 -1.31 13.68
N GLU A 128 8.86 -0.56 13.20
CA GLU A 128 8.64 0.74 12.57
C GLU A 128 7.73 0.59 11.33
N ASN A 129 8.12 -0.32 10.43
CA ASN A 129 7.39 -0.64 9.22
C ASN A 129 6.39 -1.76 9.50
N VAL A 130 5.10 -1.48 9.33
CA VAL A 130 4.02 -2.49 9.47
C VAL A 130 3.42 -2.94 8.15
N GLY A 131 4.09 -2.61 7.05
CA GLY A 131 3.67 -2.99 5.70
C GLY A 131 2.45 -2.23 5.19
N TRP A 132 2.10 -1.11 5.81
CA TRP A 132 1.08 -0.19 5.31
C TRP A 132 1.32 1.22 5.82
N MET A 133 0.90 2.22 5.06
CA MET A 133 0.98 3.65 5.42
C MET A 133 -0.29 4.38 5.02
N ARG A 134 -0.55 5.55 5.60
CA ARG A 134 -1.64 6.43 5.16
C ARG A 134 -1.14 7.41 4.13
N LEU A 135 -1.79 7.45 2.98
CA LEU A 135 -1.55 8.47 1.95
C LEU A 135 -2.65 9.52 1.99
N ALA A 136 -2.27 10.80 1.92
CA ALA A 136 -3.22 11.86 1.69
C ALA A 136 -3.97 11.64 0.37
N GLY A 137 -5.24 12.05 0.32
CA GLY A 137 -6.07 11.92 -0.88
C GLY A 137 -5.43 12.54 -2.14
N SER A 138 -4.68 13.63 -2.00
CA SER A 138 -3.92 14.26 -3.10
C SER A 138 -2.86 13.36 -3.72
N GLU A 139 -2.32 12.43 -2.95
CA GLU A 139 -1.23 11.55 -3.39
C GLU A 139 -1.76 10.32 -4.14
N VAL A 140 -3.08 10.12 -4.23
CA VAL A 140 -3.68 8.99 -4.95
C VAL A 140 -3.64 9.25 -6.45
N GLY A 141 -2.52 8.88 -7.07
CA GLY A 141 -2.32 9.07 -8.50
C GLY A 141 -1.25 8.15 -9.09
N LEU A 142 -1.29 7.98 -10.42
CA LEU A 142 -0.37 7.11 -11.14
C LEU A 142 1.10 7.41 -10.84
N SER A 143 1.48 8.70 -10.78
CA SER A 143 2.85 9.12 -10.49
C SER A 143 3.34 8.67 -9.11
N THR A 144 2.47 8.69 -8.10
CA THR A 144 2.79 8.24 -6.75
C THR A 144 3.01 6.74 -6.75
N PHE A 145 2.07 6.00 -7.33
CA PHE A 145 2.10 4.55 -7.41
C PHE A 145 3.33 4.02 -8.15
N GLU A 146 3.78 4.68 -9.22
CA GLU A 146 5.03 4.33 -9.92
C GLU A 146 6.30 4.56 -9.07
N ARG A 147 6.26 5.49 -8.09
CA ARG A 147 7.41 5.86 -7.27
C ARG A 147 7.49 5.08 -5.97
N ILE A 148 6.36 4.76 -5.35
CA ILE A 148 6.29 4.15 -4.02
C ILE A 148 7.16 2.88 -3.89
N PRO A 149 7.16 1.91 -4.83
CA PRO A 149 7.99 0.72 -4.69
C PRO A 149 9.48 1.03 -4.51
N HIS A 150 9.96 2.13 -5.09
CA HIS A 150 11.36 2.57 -4.99
C HIS A 150 11.62 3.50 -3.79
N LEU A 151 10.58 4.16 -3.29
CA LEU A 151 10.68 5.17 -2.24
C LEU A 151 10.13 4.70 -0.90
N TRP A 152 9.54 3.51 -0.80
CA TRP A 152 8.80 3.03 0.37
C TRP A 152 9.54 3.36 1.67
N TYR A 153 10.76 2.87 1.85
CA TYR A 153 11.54 3.08 3.08
C TYR A 153 12.01 4.53 3.31
N ILE A 154 11.97 5.39 2.30
CA ILE A 154 12.36 6.80 2.37
C ILE A 154 11.18 7.68 2.79
N VAL A 155 9.99 7.37 2.29
CA VAL A 155 8.78 8.18 2.51
C VAL A 155 7.79 7.53 3.47
N TYR A 156 8.11 6.35 4.01
CA TYR A 156 7.24 5.62 4.92
C TYR A 156 6.99 6.45 6.18
N GLU A 157 5.71 6.69 6.45
CA GLU A 157 5.23 7.26 7.70
C GLU A 157 4.41 6.20 8.43
N ARG A 158 4.76 5.96 9.69
CA ARG A 158 4.11 4.94 10.50
C ARG A 158 2.69 5.41 10.84
N PRO A 159 1.63 4.64 10.53
CA PRO A 159 0.28 4.98 10.98
C PRO A 159 0.23 5.17 12.50
N PRO A 160 -0.51 6.17 13.01
CA PRO A 160 -1.59 6.90 12.37
C PRO A 160 -1.19 8.13 11.54
N ASP A 161 0.10 8.43 11.41
CA ASP A 161 0.59 9.58 10.65
C ASP A 161 0.29 9.43 9.14
N ILE A 162 0.17 10.56 8.44
CA ILE A 162 -0.27 10.64 7.05
C ILE A 162 0.85 11.23 6.20
N LEU A 163 1.18 10.54 5.11
CA LEU A 163 2.11 11.02 4.10
C LEU A 163 1.41 11.99 3.14
N TYR A 164 1.90 13.22 3.08
CA TYR A 164 1.36 14.30 2.25
C TYR A 164 2.17 14.59 0.98
N ARG A 165 3.30 13.90 0.75
CA ARG A 165 4.18 14.16 -0.40
C ARG A 165 5.08 12.96 -0.73
N VAL A 166 5.00 12.49 -1.98
CA VAL A 166 5.85 11.41 -2.55
C VAL A 166 6.73 11.90 -3.71
#